data_AF-Q16EP6-F1
#
_entry.id   AF-Q16EP6-F1
#
_cell.length_a   1.000
_cell.length_b   1.000
_cell.length_c   1.000
_cell.angle_alpha   90.00
_cell.angle_beta   90.00
_cell.angle_gamma   90.00
#
_symmetry.space_group_name_H-M   'P 1'
#
loop_
_entity.id
_entity.type
_entity.pdbx_description
1 polymer ?
#
loop_
_entity_poly.entity_id
_entity_poly.type
_entity_poly.pdbx_seq_one_letter_code
_entity_poly.pdbx_strand_id
1 'polypeptide(L)'
;MPISGYFRTPISKLKFTLKSVHFAYGCFTVFIMGAIMFMFFAFRIQRGTFGIGATTTCIYYAVIITAMIEFIILARNWPLIMQRWTADEGVFLSNPYETGQYLPLESLVKRVAFTIIFFAFVEDTINFISAYLLNVVHMKYCTHATDFWRNFFRREHAYIVRFIPYHPALGVAIEVVMRVAKFTWHYIDVFIICVSLVLQRRFQQYNDRIRTFNGNQQPEEVWRTLRLDFLRLSELVTYLDTKLSRIILLSCASDMFFISVQLYNIFE
;
A
#
# COMPACT_ATOMS: atom_id res chain seq x y z
N MET A 1 -5.61 -3.19 6.34
CA MET A 1 -5.57 -4.61 6.77
C MET A 1 -6.54 -4.87 7.93
N PRO A 2 -7.38 -5.90 7.88
CA PRO A 2 -8.31 -6.25 8.95
C PRO A 2 -7.63 -7.06 10.07
N ILE A 3 -6.78 -6.41 10.86
CA ILE A 3 -6.04 -7.04 11.96
C ILE A 3 -6.44 -6.36 13.27
N SER A 4 -6.89 -7.14 14.25
CA SER A 4 -7.22 -6.65 15.58
C SER A 4 -5.98 -6.65 16.48
N GLY A 5 -5.77 -5.59 17.26
CA GLY A 5 -4.73 -5.54 18.31
C GLY A 5 -3.45 -4.75 18.00
N TYR A 6 -3.46 -3.79 17.06
CA TYR A 6 -2.28 -2.98 16.67
C TYR A 6 -1.53 -2.33 17.86
N PHE A 7 -2.23 -2.05 18.96
CA PHE A 7 -1.69 -1.36 20.14
C PHE A 7 -1.59 -2.22 21.42
N ARG A 8 -1.85 -3.54 21.35
CA ARG A 8 -1.81 -4.40 22.54
C ARG A 8 -0.52 -5.21 22.60
N THR A 9 0.40 -4.80 23.47
CA THR A 9 1.43 -5.69 24.01
C THR A 9 0.76 -6.73 24.94
N PRO A 10 1.13 -8.02 24.88
CA PRO A 10 2.17 -8.64 24.05
C PRO A 10 1.70 -9.07 22.64
N ILE A 11 2.68 -9.18 21.72
CA ILE A 11 2.54 -9.61 20.31
C ILE A 11 1.83 -10.97 20.16
N SER A 12 1.82 -11.79 21.21
CA SER A 12 1.07 -13.06 21.29
C SER A 12 -0.46 -12.92 21.22
N LYS A 13 -1.00 -11.70 21.27
CA LYS A 13 -2.45 -11.43 21.17
C LYS A 13 -2.89 -10.92 19.79
N LEU A 14 -2.01 -10.87 18.79
CA LEU A 14 -2.40 -10.61 17.39
C LEU A 14 -3.25 -11.78 16.86
N LYS A 15 -4.57 -11.65 16.96
CA LYS A 15 -5.52 -12.62 16.40
C LYS A 15 -6.18 -12.04 15.16
N PHE A 16 -6.04 -12.76 14.05
CA PHE A 16 -6.90 -12.57 12.88
C PHE A 16 -8.23 -13.23 13.18
N THR A 17 -9.28 -12.42 13.35
CA THR A 17 -10.65 -12.93 13.52
C THR A 17 -11.41 -12.77 12.21
N LEU A 18 -11.78 -13.88 11.58
CA LEU A 18 -12.60 -13.94 10.35
C LEU A 18 -13.96 -13.24 10.50
N LYS A 19 -14.45 -13.06 11.74
CA LYS A 19 -15.66 -12.29 12.09
C LYS A 19 -15.40 -10.81 12.45
N SER A 20 -14.30 -10.22 12.00
CA SER A 20 -14.01 -8.80 12.25
C SER A 20 -14.80 -7.92 11.27
N VAL A 21 -15.41 -6.85 11.77
CA VAL A 21 -16.07 -5.79 10.97
C VAL A 21 -15.14 -5.29 9.85
N HIS A 22 -13.83 -5.29 10.09
CA HIS A 22 -12.82 -4.88 9.12
C HIS A 22 -12.69 -5.83 7.93
N PHE A 23 -12.93 -7.15 8.11
CA PHE A 23 -12.92 -8.12 7.03
C PHE A 23 -14.16 -7.97 6.14
N ALA A 24 -15.33 -7.80 6.76
CA ALA A 24 -16.57 -7.50 6.04
C ALA A 24 -16.45 -6.18 5.25
N TYR A 25 -15.89 -5.14 5.87
CA TYR A 25 -15.57 -3.88 5.19
C TYR A 25 -14.64 -4.09 3.99
N GLY A 26 -13.55 -4.86 4.14
CA GLY A 26 -12.62 -5.17 3.05
C GLY A 26 -13.28 -5.92 1.88
N CYS A 27 -14.09 -6.93 2.17
CA CYS A 27 -14.84 -7.64 1.13
C CYS A 27 -15.86 -6.74 0.42
N PHE A 28 -16.54 -5.88 1.19
CA PHE A 28 -17.49 -4.91 0.64
C PHE A 28 -16.80 -3.88 -0.27
N THR A 29 -15.64 -3.35 0.13
CA THR A 29 -14.87 -2.42 -0.71
C THR A 29 -14.36 -3.09 -1.98
N VAL A 30 -13.93 -4.35 -1.92
CA VAL A 30 -13.53 -5.11 -3.13
C VAL A 30 -14.71 -5.29 -4.07
N PHE A 31 -15.89 -5.63 -3.53
CA PHE A 31 -17.10 -5.77 -4.35
C PHE A 31 -17.48 -4.46 -5.04
N ILE A 32 -17.45 -3.33 -4.32
CA ILE A 32 -17.72 -2.01 -4.90
C ILE A 32 -16.71 -1.68 -6.00
N MET A 33 -15.42 -1.88 -5.76
CA MET A 33 -14.38 -1.62 -6.78
C MET A 33 -14.55 -2.49 -8.02
N GLY A 34 -14.89 -3.78 -7.82
CA GLY A 34 -15.20 -4.69 -8.91
C GLY A 34 -16.42 -4.25 -9.72
N ALA A 35 -17.48 -3.80 -9.05
CA ALA A 35 -18.67 -3.26 -9.72
C ALA A 35 -18.36 -2.00 -10.53
N ILE A 36 -17.52 -1.11 -9.99
CA ILE A 36 -17.05 0.10 -10.70
C ILE A 36 -16.22 -0.27 -11.94
N MET A 37 -15.30 -1.22 -11.81
CA MET A 37 -14.51 -1.71 -12.94
C MET A 37 -15.40 -2.32 -14.04
N PHE A 38 -16.42 -3.09 -13.64
CA PHE A 38 -17.39 -3.65 -14.59
C PHE A 38 -18.20 -2.57 -15.31
N MET A 39 -18.69 -1.56 -14.58
CA MET A 39 -19.38 -0.41 -15.16
C MET A 39 -18.49 0.37 -16.14
N PHE A 40 -17.22 0.56 -15.80
CA PHE A 40 -16.24 1.20 -16.68
C PHE A 40 -16.07 0.41 -17.98
N PHE A 41 -15.85 -0.91 -17.87
CA PHE A 41 -15.66 -1.78 -19.03
C PHE A 41 -16.88 -1.82 -19.95
N ALA A 42 -18.08 -1.96 -19.38
CA ALA A 42 -19.34 -1.92 -20.12
C ALA A 42 -19.53 -0.57 -20.85
N PHE A 43 -19.19 0.55 -20.20
CA PHE A 43 -19.25 1.87 -20.81
C PHE A 43 -18.28 2.04 -21.99
N ARG A 44 -17.06 1.50 -21.87
CA ARG A 44 -16.05 1.55 -22.95
C ARG A 44 -16.44 0.69 -24.14
N ILE A 45 -16.96 -0.52 -23.91
CA ILE A 45 -17.48 -1.40 -24.98
C ILE A 45 -18.57 -0.67 -25.78
N GLN A 46 -19.54 -0.05 -25.10
CA GLN A 46 -20.63 0.68 -25.76
C GLN A 46 -20.14 1.88 -26.60
N ARG A 47 -18.99 2.46 -26.28
CA ARG A 47 -18.42 3.60 -27.00
C ARG A 47 -17.37 3.23 -28.05
N GLY A 48 -17.00 1.96 -28.19
CA GLY A 48 -16.08 1.48 -29.22
C GLY A 48 -14.70 2.13 -29.25
N THR A 49 -14.27 2.78 -28.16
CA THR A 49 -13.01 3.55 -28.11
C THR A 49 -12.08 2.95 -27.06
N PHE A 50 -10.92 2.44 -27.49
CA PHE A 50 -9.82 2.05 -26.63
C PHE A 50 -8.66 3.00 -26.87
N GLY A 51 -8.57 4.04 -26.05
CA GLY A 51 -7.43 4.95 -26.03
C GLY A 51 -6.54 4.65 -24.83
N ILE A 52 -5.32 5.18 -24.83
CA ILE A 52 -4.30 4.96 -23.79
C ILE A 52 -4.86 5.26 -22.40
N GLY A 53 -5.52 6.41 -22.20
CA GLY A 53 -6.11 6.77 -20.90
C GLY A 53 -7.16 5.79 -20.37
N ALA A 54 -7.89 5.09 -21.25
CA ALA A 54 -8.86 4.08 -20.82
C ALA A 54 -8.17 2.78 -20.38
N THR A 55 -7.12 2.38 -21.10
CA THR A 55 -6.27 1.25 -20.72
C THR A 55 -5.58 1.52 -19.39
N THR A 56 -5.05 2.72 -19.18
CA THR A 56 -4.47 3.15 -17.88
C THR A 56 -5.49 3.05 -16.74
N THR A 57 -6.73 3.48 -16.98
CA THR A 57 -7.81 3.40 -15.98
C THR A 57 -8.21 1.96 -15.67
N CYS A 58 -8.27 1.07 -16.68
CA CYS A 58 -8.51 -0.36 -16.47
C CYS A 58 -7.41 -1.00 -15.61
N ILE A 59 -6.15 -0.73 -15.96
CA ILE A 59 -4.99 -1.27 -15.24
C ILE A 59 -4.98 -0.76 -13.80
N TYR A 60 -5.29 0.51 -13.58
CA TYR A 60 -5.46 1.08 -12.24
C TYR A 60 -6.45 0.28 -11.38
N TYR A 61 -7.68 0.08 -11.85
CA TYR A 61 -8.67 -0.67 -11.07
C TYR A 61 -8.26 -2.13 -10.85
N ALA A 62 -7.64 -2.76 -11.85
CA ALA A 62 -7.14 -4.13 -11.73
C ALA A 62 -6.04 -4.26 -10.67
N VAL A 63 -5.10 -3.32 -10.63
CA VAL A 63 -4.04 -3.25 -9.61
C VAL A 63 -4.64 -3.06 -8.22
N ILE A 64 -5.58 -2.13 -8.05
CA ILE A 64 -6.22 -1.89 -6.75
C ILE A 64 -6.98 -3.11 -6.25
N ILE A 65 -7.77 -3.77 -7.11
CA ILE A 65 -8.53 -4.96 -6.73
C ILE A 65 -7.59 -6.10 -6.35
N THR A 66 -6.56 -6.37 -7.15
CA THR A 66 -5.58 -7.42 -6.85
C THR A 66 -4.81 -7.12 -5.57
N ALA A 67 -4.41 -5.86 -5.34
CA ALA A 67 -3.78 -5.45 -4.10
C ALA A 67 -4.68 -5.63 -2.87
N MET A 68 -5.96 -5.25 -2.96
CA MET A 68 -6.91 -5.47 -1.87
C MET A 68 -7.08 -6.96 -1.54
N ILE A 69 -7.16 -7.81 -2.56
CA ILE A 69 -7.26 -9.28 -2.38
C ILE A 69 -5.99 -9.81 -1.71
N GLU A 70 -4.81 -9.45 -2.20
CA GLU A 70 -3.54 -9.87 -1.62
C GLU A 70 -3.39 -9.38 -0.18
N PHE A 71 -3.82 -8.17 0.15
CA PHE A 71 -3.85 -7.68 1.53
C PHE A 71 -4.81 -8.45 2.44
N ILE A 72 -5.94 -8.91 1.92
CA ILE A 72 -6.86 -9.77 2.68
C ILE A 72 -6.21 -11.13 2.95
N ILE A 73 -5.56 -11.73 1.95
CA ILE A 73 -4.83 -13.00 2.08
C ILE A 73 -3.67 -12.84 3.06
N LEU A 74 -2.91 -11.76 2.94
CA LEU A 74 -1.80 -11.43 3.83
C LEU A 74 -2.29 -11.23 5.26
N ALA A 75 -3.38 -10.49 5.47
CA ALA A 75 -3.94 -10.29 6.81
C ALA A 75 -4.33 -11.61 7.49
N ARG A 76 -4.82 -12.59 6.73
CA ARG A 76 -5.13 -13.93 7.24
C ARG A 76 -3.88 -14.68 7.72
N ASN A 77 -2.78 -14.56 6.98
CA ASN A 77 -1.51 -15.23 7.30
C ASN A 77 -0.62 -14.42 8.24
N TRP A 78 -0.93 -13.14 8.47
CA TRP A 78 -0.11 -12.21 9.23
C TRP A 78 0.21 -12.67 10.66
N PRO A 79 -0.72 -13.27 11.44
CA PRO A 79 -0.38 -13.76 12.77
C PRO A 79 0.71 -14.84 12.75
N LEU A 80 0.66 -15.76 11.78
CA LEU A 80 1.65 -16.81 11.61
C LEU A 80 3.01 -16.22 11.23
N ILE A 81 3.01 -15.25 10.30
CA ILE A 81 4.22 -14.53 9.89
C ILE A 81 4.83 -13.82 11.09
N MET A 82 4.04 -13.08 11.86
CA MET A 82 4.50 -12.31 13.01
C MET A 82 5.00 -13.21 14.15
N GLN A 83 4.39 -14.39 14.34
CA GLN A 83 4.87 -15.36 15.33
C GLN A 83 6.26 -15.88 14.97
N ARG A 84 6.49 -16.27 13.71
CA ARG A 84 7.83 -16.71 13.25
C ARG A 84 8.83 -15.56 13.31
N TRP A 85 8.43 -14.38 12.85
CA TRP A 85 9.24 -13.16 12.94
C TRP A 85 9.73 -12.91 14.36
N THR A 86 8.81 -12.92 15.34
CA THR A 86 9.16 -12.64 16.74
C THR A 86 10.09 -13.70 17.32
N ALA A 87 9.94 -14.97 16.92
CA ALA A 87 10.80 -16.06 17.36
C ALA A 87 12.23 -15.91 16.82
N ASP A 88 12.38 -15.55 15.55
CA ASP A 88 13.69 -15.36 14.91
C ASP A 88 14.34 -14.03 15.32
N GLU A 89 13.54 -13.01 15.64
CA GLU A 89 14.00 -11.70 16.12
C GLU A 89 14.41 -11.71 17.60
N GLY A 90 13.93 -12.70 18.38
CA GLY A 90 14.18 -12.81 19.82
C GLY A 90 15.66 -12.76 20.21
N VAL A 91 16.56 -13.30 19.36
CA VAL A 91 18.01 -13.30 19.59
C VAL A 91 18.62 -11.90 19.43
N PHE A 92 18.06 -11.07 18.57
CA PHE A 92 18.51 -9.68 18.36
C PHE A 92 17.94 -8.70 19.37
N LEU A 93 16.98 -9.16 20.18
CA LEU A 93 16.39 -8.41 21.29
C LEU A 93 17.15 -8.62 22.61
N SER A 94 18.03 -9.61 22.68
CA SER A 94 18.86 -9.89 23.85
C SER A 94 20.34 -9.51 23.63
N ASN A 95 21.03 -9.25 24.73
CA ASN A 95 22.48 -9.07 24.76
C ASN A 95 23.15 -10.30 24.10
N PRO A 96 24.11 -10.18 23.16
CA PRO A 96 25.01 -9.04 22.87
C PRO A 96 24.59 -8.08 21.74
N TYR A 97 23.38 -8.23 21.18
CA TYR A 97 22.88 -7.35 20.10
C TYR A 97 22.10 -6.14 20.62
N GLU A 98 21.86 -6.08 21.93
CA GLU A 98 21.06 -5.05 22.58
C GLU A 98 21.77 -3.69 22.54
N THR A 99 21.42 -2.86 21.55
CA THR A 99 22.02 -1.52 21.40
C THR A 99 21.28 -0.43 22.21
N GLY A 100 20.30 -0.76 23.05
CA GLY A 100 19.44 0.24 23.73
C GLY A 100 18.59 1.10 22.77
N GLN A 101 18.61 0.80 21.46
CA GLN A 101 17.99 1.57 20.38
C GLN A 101 16.60 1.02 19.95
N TYR A 102 15.84 0.40 20.85
CA TYR A 102 14.52 -0.13 20.49
C TYR A 102 13.47 0.97 20.23
N LEU A 103 13.49 2.06 21.00
CA LEU A 103 12.62 3.23 20.82
C LEU A 103 12.83 3.99 19.48
N PRO A 104 14.06 4.20 18.98
CA PRO A 104 14.26 4.86 17.68
C PRO A 104 13.84 3.99 16.48
N LEU A 105 13.76 2.66 16.60
CA LEU A 105 13.29 1.82 15.49
C LEU A 105 11.80 2.01 15.23
N GLU A 106 10.98 1.80 16.26
CA GLU A 106 9.52 1.99 16.17
C GLU A 106 9.18 3.43 15.77
N SER A 107 9.87 4.41 16.35
CA SER A 107 9.68 5.82 16.02
C SER A 107 10.11 6.16 14.59
N LEU A 108 11.19 5.56 14.08
CA LEU A 108 11.59 5.75 12.67
C LEU A 108 10.52 5.20 11.73
N VAL A 109 10.09 3.95 11.93
CA VAL A 109 9.11 3.31 11.05
C VAL A 109 7.80 4.11 11.04
N LYS A 110 7.31 4.52 12.22
CA LYS A 110 6.12 5.38 12.31
C LYS A 110 6.32 6.72 11.61
N ARG A 111 7.49 7.35 11.77
CA ARG A 111 7.80 8.64 11.13
C ARG A 111 7.85 8.50 9.60
N VAL A 112 8.54 7.48 9.08
CA VAL A 112 8.62 7.24 7.63
C VAL A 112 7.24 6.97 7.06
N ALA A 113 6.46 6.08 7.69
CA ALA A 113 5.09 5.79 7.26
C ALA A 113 4.21 7.04 7.27
N PHE A 114 4.28 7.84 8.35
CA PHE A 114 3.54 9.09 8.46
C PHE A 114 3.93 10.09 7.38
N THR A 115 5.23 10.28 7.14
CA THR A 115 5.73 11.21 6.12
C THR A 115 5.22 10.83 4.74
N ILE A 116 5.32 9.56 4.34
CA ILE A 116 4.88 9.13 2.99
C ILE A 116 3.36 9.29 2.84
N ILE A 117 2.57 8.87 3.83
CA ILE A 117 1.11 9.00 3.78
C ILE A 117 0.69 10.48 3.76
N PHE A 118 1.41 11.34 4.50
CA PHE A 118 1.18 12.77 4.48
C PHE A 118 1.43 13.37 3.09
N PHE A 119 2.54 13.02 2.45
CA PHE A 119 2.81 13.46 1.07
C PHE A 119 1.78 12.95 0.08
N ALA A 120 1.35 11.69 0.19
CA ALA A 120 0.26 11.15 -0.63
C ALA A 120 -1.07 11.92 -0.45
N PHE A 121 -1.39 12.34 0.78
CA PHE A 121 -2.57 13.17 1.04
C PHE A 121 -2.45 14.57 0.42
N VAL A 122 -1.26 15.19 0.51
CA VAL A 122 -1.00 16.49 -0.12
C VAL A 122 -1.12 16.39 -1.64
N GLU A 123 -0.56 15.34 -2.24
CA GLU A 123 -0.66 15.08 -3.68
C GLU A 123 -2.12 14.93 -4.13
N ASP A 124 -2.91 14.11 -3.43
CA ASP A 124 -4.33 13.94 -3.76
C ASP A 124 -5.12 15.25 -3.65
N THR A 125 -4.80 16.06 -2.63
CA THR A 125 -5.44 17.37 -2.44
C THR A 125 -5.09 18.33 -3.57
N ILE A 126 -3.83 18.38 -3.99
CA ILE A 126 -3.38 19.21 -5.12
C ILE A 126 -4.05 18.75 -6.42
N ASN A 127 -4.11 17.44 -6.66
CA ASN A 127 -4.76 16.86 -7.84
C ASN A 127 -6.26 17.22 -7.89
N PHE A 128 -6.95 17.11 -6.75
CA PHE A 128 -8.35 17.52 -6.64
C PHE A 128 -8.56 19.02 -6.91
N ILE A 129 -7.69 19.89 -6.36
CA ILE A 129 -7.74 21.33 -6.61
C ILE A 129 -7.51 21.64 -8.10
N SER A 130 -6.54 20.98 -8.74
CA SER A 130 -6.25 21.13 -10.17
C SER A 130 -7.47 20.79 -11.03
N ALA A 131 -8.11 19.66 -10.75
CA ALA A 131 -9.30 19.24 -11.47
C ALA A 131 -10.50 20.17 -11.25
N TYR A 132 -10.67 20.66 -10.01
CA TYR A 132 -11.67 21.67 -9.67
C TYR A 132 -11.47 22.96 -10.48
N LEU A 133 -10.25 23.51 -10.51
CA LEU A 133 -9.93 24.73 -11.26
C LEU A 133 -10.16 24.55 -12.77
N LEU A 134 -9.77 23.39 -13.31
CA LEU A 134 -10.01 23.06 -14.72
C LEU A 134 -11.51 23.02 -15.06
N ASN A 135 -12.36 22.59 -14.13
CA ASN A 135 -13.81 22.58 -14.31
C ASN A 135 -14.41 24.00 -14.24
N VAL A 136 -13.90 24.86 -13.36
CA VAL A 136 -14.30 26.28 -13.29
C VAL A 136 -14.02 26.99 -14.62
N VAL A 137 -12.81 26.80 -15.17
CA VAL A 137 -12.44 27.34 -16.49
C VAL A 137 -13.38 26.80 -17.56
N HIS A 138 -13.64 25.49 -17.56
CA HIS A 138 -14.52 24.88 -18.56
C HIS A 138 -15.95 25.44 -18.54
N MET A 139 -16.54 25.64 -17.36
CA MET A 139 -17.86 26.27 -17.23
C MET A 139 -17.88 27.72 -17.74
N LYS A 140 -16.78 28.45 -17.62
CA LYS A 140 -16.68 29.82 -18.14
C LYS A 140 -16.75 29.87 -19.67
N TYR A 141 -16.26 28.84 -20.37
CA TYR A 141 -16.20 28.79 -21.83
C TYR A 141 -17.33 27.96 -22.47
N CYS A 142 -18.09 27.17 -21.70
CA CYS A 142 -19.16 26.31 -22.23
C CYS A 142 -20.56 26.73 -21.77
N THR A 143 -21.42 27.14 -22.71
CA THR A 143 -22.72 27.79 -22.48
C THR A 143 -23.85 26.86 -21.99
N HIS A 144 -23.66 25.54 -22.00
CA HIS A 144 -24.69 24.53 -21.67
C HIS A 144 -24.44 23.79 -20.34
N ALA A 145 -23.78 24.42 -19.37
CA ALA A 145 -23.49 23.81 -18.09
C ALA A 145 -24.66 24.00 -17.08
N THR A 146 -25.45 22.95 -16.85
CA THR A 146 -26.33 22.85 -15.66
C THR A 146 -25.54 22.24 -14.50
N ASP A 147 -25.74 22.74 -13.27
CA ASP A 147 -25.11 22.34 -11.98
C ASP A 147 -23.60 22.00 -12.01
N PHE A 148 -22.78 22.81 -11.31
CA PHE A 148 -21.31 22.65 -11.23
C PHE A 148 -20.87 21.21 -10.91
N TRP A 149 -21.43 20.63 -9.85
CA TRP A 149 -21.06 19.30 -9.38
C TRP A 149 -21.50 18.19 -10.34
N ARG A 150 -22.66 18.35 -11.01
CA ARG A 150 -23.14 17.35 -11.96
C ARG A 150 -22.21 17.27 -13.17
N ASN A 151 -21.72 18.40 -13.67
CA ASN A 151 -20.75 18.41 -14.77
C ASN A 151 -19.38 17.90 -14.34
N PHE A 152 -18.93 18.23 -13.12
CA PHE A 152 -17.69 17.71 -12.55
C PHE A 152 -17.67 16.17 -12.56
N PHE A 153 -18.66 15.54 -11.91
CA PHE A 153 -18.76 14.09 -11.84
C PHE A 153 -19.06 13.42 -13.18
N ARG A 154 -19.78 14.10 -14.08
CA ARG A 154 -20.03 13.57 -15.44
C ARG A 154 -18.76 13.55 -16.29
N ARG A 155 -17.82 14.47 -16.04
CA ARG A 155 -16.56 14.56 -16.78
C ARG A 155 -15.53 13.54 -16.27
N GLU A 156 -15.36 13.46 -14.95
CA GLU A 156 -14.37 12.54 -14.34
C GLU A 156 -14.87 11.10 -14.27
N HIS A 157 -16.15 10.92 -13.94
CA HIS A 157 -16.77 9.61 -13.66
C HIS A 157 -17.99 9.36 -14.55
N ALA A 158 -17.83 9.64 -15.85
CA ALA A 158 -18.89 9.51 -16.87
C ALA A 158 -19.57 8.12 -16.89
N TYR A 159 -18.82 7.08 -16.54
CA TYR A 159 -19.30 5.71 -16.47
C TYR A 159 -20.27 5.48 -15.30
N ILE A 160 -20.07 6.13 -14.14
CA ILE A 160 -20.94 5.97 -12.97
C ILE A 160 -22.24 6.76 -13.16
N VAL A 161 -22.13 8.01 -13.59
CA VAL A 161 -23.27 8.93 -13.77
C VAL A 161 -24.19 8.53 -14.94
N ARG A 162 -23.74 7.62 -15.82
CA ARG A 162 -24.59 7.07 -16.88
C ARG A 162 -25.50 5.93 -16.40
N PHE A 163 -25.04 5.11 -15.44
CA PHE A 163 -25.85 4.00 -14.91
C PHE A 163 -26.70 4.42 -13.71
N ILE A 164 -26.24 5.40 -12.93
CA ILE A 164 -26.94 5.87 -11.72
C ILE A 164 -27.24 7.37 -11.87
N PRO A 165 -28.50 7.82 -11.70
CA PRO A 165 -28.83 9.23 -11.77
C PRO A 165 -28.06 10.01 -10.70
N TYR A 166 -27.55 11.18 -11.08
CA TYR A 166 -26.76 12.02 -10.19
C TYR A 166 -27.59 12.54 -9.02
N HIS A 167 -27.08 12.34 -7.80
CA HIS A 167 -27.55 13.01 -6.59
C HIS A 167 -26.30 13.42 -5.77
N PRO A 168 -26.32 14.53 -5.00
CA PRO A 168 -25.15 14.98 -4.23
C PRO A 168 -24.49 13.91 -3.35
N ALA A 169 -25.29 13.03 -2.72
CA ALA A 169 -24.78 11.92 -1.92
C ALA A 169 -23.97 10.89 -2.73
N LEU A 170 -24.33 10.66 -4.00
CA LEU A 170 -23.58 9.79 -4.90
C LEU A 170 -22.21 10.39 -5.23
N GLY A 171 -22.13 11.71 -5.43
CA GLY A 171 -20.87 12.40 -5.66
C GLY A 171 -19.89 12.21 -4.49
N VAL A 172 -20.38 12.42 -3.26
CA VAL A 172 -19.57 12.19 -2.04
C VAL A 172 -19.14 10.73 -1.92
N ALA A 173 -20.03 9.78 -2.23
CA ALA A 173 -19.69 8.35 -2.18
C ALA A 173 -18.59 7.98 -3.20
N ILE A 174 -18.67 8.51 -4.43
CA ILE A 174 -17.65 8.29 -5.46
C ILE A 174 -16.30 8.83 -4.99
N GLU A 175 -16.24 10.08 -4.52
CA GLU A 175 -15.02 10.69 -3.99
C GLU A 175 -14.37 9.85 -2.90
N VAL A 176 -15.17 9.41 -1.92
CA VAL A 176 -14.66 8.58 -0.81
C VAL A 176 -14.08 7.26 -1.34
N VAL A 177 -14.80 6.58 -2.25
CA VAL A 177 -14.34 5.31 -2.82
C VAL A 177 -13.05 5.51 -3.62
N MET A 178 -12.99 6.51 -4.50
CA MET A 178 -11.79 6.79 -5.31
C MET A 178 -10.59 7.19 -4.43
N ARG A 179 -10.82 7.99 -3.40
CA ARG A 179 -9.77 8.33 -2.43
C ARG A 179 -9.27 7.10 -1.69
N VAL A 180 -10.16 6.19 -1.28
CA VAL A 180 -9.76 4.90 -0.69
C VAL A 180 -8.92 4.06 -1.67
N ALA A 181 -9.23 4.04 -2.98
CA ALA A 181 -8.40 3.37 -3.97
C ALA A 181 -6.98 3.97 -4.02
N LYS A 182 -6.87 5.30 -4.13
CA LYS A 182 -5.55 5.98 -4.16
C LYS A 182 -4.74 5.70 -2.90
N PHE A 183 -5.34 5.83 -1.72
CA PHE A 183 -4.66 5.50 -0.46
C PHE A 183 -4.27 4.03 -0.38
N THR A 184 -5.06 3.12 -0.95
CA THR A 184 -4.72 1.69 -0.99
C THR A 184 -3.44 1.45 -1.77
N TRP A 185 -3.24 2.12 -2.90
CA TRP A 185 -1.99 2.03 -3.66
C TRP A 185 -0.80 2.48 -2.83
N HIS A 186 -0.79 3.72 -2.34
CA HIS A 186 0.32 4.24 -1.54
C HIS A 186 0.58 3.40 -0.28
N TYR A 187 -0.46 2.77 0.28
CA TYR A 187 -0.31 1.88 1.42
C TYR A 187 0.49 0.60 1.08
N ILE A 188 0.41 0.08 -0.16
CA ILE A 188 1.25 -1.04 -0.62
C ILE A 188 2.73 -0.68 -0.49
N ASP A 189 3.10 0.46 -1.05
CA ASP A 189 4.50 0.87 -1.14
C ASP A 189 5.04 1.18 0.26
N VAL A 190 4.27 1.91 1.07
CA VAL A 190 4.62 2.18 2.47
C VAL A 190 4.77 0.89 3.26
N PHE A 191 3.89 -0.09 3.06
CA PHE A 191 3.96 -1.36 3.74
C PHE A 191 5.26 -2.12 3.39
N ILE A 192 5.60 -2.19 2.10
CA ILE A 192 6.86 -2.82 1.64
C ILE A 192 8.06 -2.09 2.24
N ILE A 193 8.10 -0.75 2.18
CA ILE A 193 9.17 0.07 2.75
C ILE A 193 9.33 -0.21 4.24
N CYS A 194 8.24 -0.27 5.01
CA CYS A 194 8.29 -0.54 6.43
C CYS A 194 8.89 -1.91 6.74
N VAL A 195 8.47 -2.97 6.04
CA VAL A 195 9.02 -4.32 6.22
C VAL A 195 10.51 -4.35 5.91
N SER A 196 10.91 -3.75 4.78
CA SER A 196 12.31 -3.66 4.35
C SER A 196 13.17 -2.89 5.35
N LEU A 197 12.67 -1.79 5.92
CA LEU A 197 13.39 -1.01 6.92
C LEU A 197 13.64 -1.79 8.22
N VAL A 198 12.67 -2.58 8.68
CA VAL A 198 12.85 -3.40 9.89
C VAL A 198 13.91 -4.47 9.63
N LEU A 199 13.85 -5.18 8.49
CA LEU A 199 14.86 -6.17 8.12
C LEU A 199 16.25 -5.55 7.99
N GLN A 200 16.36 -4.41 7.29
CA GLN A 200 17.62 -3.70 7.12
C GLN A 200 18.24 -3.33 8.47
N ARG A 201 17.44 -2.86 9.43
CA ARG A 201 17.88 -2.55 10.78
C ARG A 201 18.46 -3.76 11.51
N ARG A 202 17.90 -4.97 11.31
CA ARG A 202 18.45 -6.20 11.90
C ARG A 202 19.80 -6.59 11.30
N PHE A 203 19.97 -6.44 9.99
CA PHE A 203 21.29 -6.60 9.36
C PHE A 203 22.30 -5.55 9.83
N GLN A 204 21.86 -4.32 10.09
CA GLN A 204 22.73 -3.28 10.66
C GLN A 204 23.21 -3.68 12.07
N GLN A 205 22.31 -4.14 12.95
CA GLN A 205 22.69 -4.64 14.28
C GLN A 205 23.70 -5.79 14.22
N TYR A 206 23.49 -6.73 13.28
CA TYR A 206 24.43 -7.81 13.03
C TYR A 206 25.81 -7.28 12.59
N ASN A 207 25.84 -6.35 11.63
CA ASN A 207 27.07 -5.76 11.13
C ASN A 207 27.80 -4.92 12.18
N ASP A 208 27.08 -4.18 13.03
CA ASP A 208 27.67 -3.36 14.09
C ASP A 208 28.31 -4.24 15.18
N ARG A 209 27.72 -5.41 15.49
CA ARG A 209 28.38 -6.40 16.35
C ARG A 209 29.70 -6.87 15.75
N ILE A 210 29.73 -7.17 14.45
CA ILE A 210 30.98 -7.60 13.77
C ILE A 210 32.04 -6.50 13.84
N ARG A 211 31.65 -5.25 13.61
CA ARG A 211 32.55 -4.09 13.69
C ARG A 211 33.14 -3.92 15.09
N THR A 212 32.40 -4.25 16.13
CA THR A 212 32.88 -4.17 17.53
C THR A 212 34.10 -5.07 17.77
N PHE A 213 34.28 -6.15 17.01
CA PHE A 213 35.47 -7.00 17.15
C PHE A 213 36.76 -6.35 16.63
N ASN A 214 36.69 -5.28 15.82
CA ASN A 214 37.84 -4.50 15.35
C ASN A 214 39.01 -5.35 14.78
N GLY A 215 38.71 -6.50 14.15
CA GLY A 215 39.72 -7.42 13.61
C GLY A 215 40.45 -8.28 14.66
N ASN A 216 40.08 -8.17 15.94
CA ASN A 216 40.61 -9.02 17.00
C ASN A 216 40.13 -10.47 16.83
N GLN A 217 41.03 -11.43 17.06
CA GLN A 217 40.67 -12.85 17.03
C GLN A 217 39.63 -13.16 18.11
N GLN A 218 38.50 -13.72 17.69
CA GLN A 218 37.46 -14.20 18.59
C GLN A 218 37.50 -15.73 18.68
N PRO A 219 37.04 -16.32 19.80
CA PRO A 219 36.87 -17.76 19.92
C PRO A 219 36.02 -18.33 18.78
N GLU A 220 36.30 -19.56 18.36
CA GLU A 220 35.55 -20.28 17.31
C GLU A 220 34.04 -20.29 17.60
N GLU A 221 33.68 -20.43 18.88
CA GLU A 221 32.30 -20.39 19.36
C GLU A 221 31.55 -19.12 18.96
N VAL A 222 32.21 -17.95 19.01
CA VAL A 222 31.61 -16.66 18.63
C VAL A 222 31.34 -16.61 17.12
N TRP A 223 32.28 -17.11 16.31
CA TRP A 223 32.12 -17.19 14.86
C TRP A 223 31.01 -18.17 14.45
N ARG A 224 30.91 -19.30 15.17
CA ARG A 224 29.82 -20.26 14.97
C ARG A 224 28.46 -19.62 15.25
N THR A 225 28.32 -18.90 16.37
CA THR A 225 27.08 -18.18 16.70
C THR A 225 26.74 -17.12 15.66
N LEU A 226 27.69 -16.28 15.25
CA LEU A 226 27.47 -15.26 14.22
C LEU A 226 26.96 -15.86 12.90
N ARG A 227 27.54 -16.99 12.48
CA ARG A 227 27.11 -17.68 11.26
C ARG A 227 25.68 -18.21 11.39
N LEU A 228 25.30 -18.74 12.55
CA LEU A 228 23.92 -19.18 12.82
C LEU A 228 22.94 -17.99 12.85
N ASP A 229 23.32 -16.86 13.45
CA ASP A 229 22.51 -15.65 13.49
C ASP A 229 22.28 -15.08 12.08
N PHE A 230 23.32 -15.07 11.24
CA PHE A 230 23.20 -14.69 9.83
C PHE A 230 22.28 -15.62 9.04
N LEU A 231 22.42 -16.94 9.22
CA LEU A 231 21.54 -17.92 8.58
C LEU A 231 20.08 -17.69 8.98
N ARG A 232 19.81 -17.44 10.26
CA ARG A 232 18.46 -17.14 10.76
C ARG A 232 17.88 -15.87 10.13
N LEU A 233 18.66 -14.79 10.02
CA LEU A 233 18.22 -13.58 9.33
C LEU A 233 17.94 -13.83 7.84
N SER A 234 18.82 -14.56 7.17
CA SER A 234 18.66 -14.91 5.76
C SER A 234 17.40 -15.76 5.54
N GLU A 235 17.17 -16.78 6.37
CA GLU A 235 15.96 -17.60 6.32
C GLU A 235 14.68 -16.78 6.56
N LEU A 236 14.73 -15.82 7.49
CA LEU A 236 13.60 -14.92 7.74
C LEU A 236 13.30 -14.05 6.52
N VAL A 237 14.33 -13.48 5.88
CA VAL A 237 14.18 -12.70 4.65
C VAL A 237 13.58 -13.56 3.54
N THR A 238 14.11 -14.77 3.30
CA THR A 238 13.59 -15.69 2.28
C THR A 238 12.15 -16.09 2.57
N TYR A 239 11.80 -16.31 3.83
CA TYR A 239 10.43 -16.61 4.24
C TYR A 239 9.47 -15.46 3.95
N LEU A 240 9.86 -14.22 4.28
CA LEU A 240 9.05 -13.03 4.05
C LEU A 240 8.92 -12.72 2.57
N ASP A 241 10.02 -12.83 1.82
CA ASP A 241 10.02 -12.68 0.37
C ASP A 241 9.05 -13.69 -0.28
N THR A 242 9.05 -14.94 0.15
CA THR A 242 8.09 -15.94 -0.35
C THR A 242 6.63 -15.53 -0.11
N LYS A 243 6.34 -14.83 1.00
CA LYS A 243 4.97 -14.38 1.35
C LYS A 243 4.59 -13.04 0.73
N LEU A 244 5.56 -12.16 0.49
CA LEU A 244 5.34 -10.79 0.02
C LEU A 244 5.67 -10.60 -1.46
N SER A 245 6.36 -11.55 -2.10
CA SER A 245 6.79 -11.50 -3.50
C SER A 245 5.71 -11.07 -4.47
N ARG A 246 4.48 -11.59 -4.32
CA ARG A 246 3.33 -11.22 -5.16
C ARG A 246 2.98 -9.74 -5.03
N ILE A 247 2.97 -9.22 -3.80
CA ILE A 247 2.64 -7.82 -3.52
C ILE A 247 3.77 -6.90 -3.99
N ILE A 248 5.02 -7.31 -3.77
CA ILE A 248 6.21 -6.57 -4.23
C ILE A 248 6.23 -6.49 -5.76
N LEU A 249 5.97 -7.60 -6.45
CA LEU A 249 5.91 -7.63 -7.91
C LEU A 249 4.74 -6.79 -8.44
N LEU A 250 3.58 -6.85 -7.79
CA LEU A 250 2.43 -6.03 -8.16
C LEU A 250 2.74 -4.53 -8.05
N SER A 251 3.29 -4.09 -6.92
CA SER A 251 3.70 -2.69 -6.68
C SER A 251 4.74 -2.22 -7.70
N CYS A 252 5.81 -2.99 -7.88
CA CYS A 252 6.88 -2.63 -8.81
C CYS A 252 6.38 -2.56 -10.27
N ALA A 253 5.55 -3.52 -10.68
CA ALA A 253 4.98 -3.54 -12.02
C ALA A 253 3.97 -2.40 -12.24
N SER A 254 3.13 -2.09 -11.25
CA SER A 254 2.20 -0.97 -11.34
C SER A 254 2.96 0.35 -11.44
N ASP A 255 3.92 0.58 -10.55
CA ASP A 255 4.65 1.85 -10.50
C ASP A 255 5.43 2.10 -11.79
N MET A 256 6.10 1.07 -12.32
CA MET A 256 6.78 1.16 -13.61
C MET A 256 5.81 1.51 -14.75
N PHE A 257 4.63 0.89 -14.79
CA PHE A 257 3.60 1.19 -15.79
C PHE A 257 3.12 2.64 -15.69
N PHE A 258 2.82 3.14 -14.50
CA PHE A 258 2.30 4.49 -14.32
C PHE A 258 3.34 5.57 -14.58
N ILE A 259 4.60 5.35 -14.18
CA ILE A 259 5.71 6.23 -14.55
C ILE A 259 5.86 6.28 -16.08
N SER A 260 5.73 5.15 -16.76
CA SER A 260 5.83 5.09 -18.23
C SER A 260 4.71 5.86 -18.91
N VAL A 261 3.47 5.74 -18.40
CA VAL A 261 2.32 6.51 -18.89
C VAL A 261 2.49 8.02 -18.64
N GLN A 262 2.99 8.40 -17.47
CA GLN A 262 3.26 9.81 -17.15
C GLN A 262 4.32 10.39 -18.09
N LEU A 263 5.42 9.67 -18.31
CA LEU A 263 6.45 10.07 -19.27
C LEU A 263 5.87 10.23 -20.68
N TYR A 264 5.06 9.27 -21.14
CA TYR A 264 4.39 9.36 -22.44
C TYR A 264 3.56 10.64 -22.57
N ASN A 265 2.74 10.95 -21.55
CA ASN A 265 1.87 12.14 -21.56
C ASN A 265 2.64 13.47 -21.45
N ILE A 266 3.91 13.47 -21.05
CA ILE A 266 4.75 14.68 -21.01
C ILE A 266 5.32 14.99 -22.40
N PHE A 267 5.56 13.96 -23.22
CA PHE A 267 6.16 14.09 -24.54
C PHE A 267 5.14 14.23 -25.69
N GLU A 268 3.85 13.98 -25.43
CA GLU A 268 2.72 14.38 -26.30
C GLU A 268 2.28 15.81 -26.05
#